data_AF-A0A1G7WU98-F1
#
_entry.id   AF-A0A1G7WU98-F1
#
_cell.length_a   1.000
_cell.length_b   1.000
_cell.length_c   1.000
_cell.angle_alpha   90.00
_cell.angle_beta   90.00
_cell.angle_gamma   90.00
#
_symmetry.space_group_name_H-M   'P 1'
#
loop_
_entity.id
_entity.type
_entity.pdbx_description
1 polymer ?
#
loop_
_entity_poly.entity_id
_entity_poly.type
_entity_poly.pdbx_seq_one_letter_code
_entity_poly.pdbx_strand_id
1 'polypeptide(L)'
;MNKDVILKILEGSQSIHHFSEEIVINSEIFSENLKKLIKVYCKNSTLYFFYMNYYNNALNEARKNNLKLAERNIKKAKSNVDFTDFGKDEINIFNLLAFTVDAYMLYKKDDFRGSIMKTIEVMELDNIYEKQFSFIYFHKIQQLHNISRVYLKCNEFKKFTHTIDILLQNLLLNRSVNFENQTFESKDVNFYLDLRILMTYQVFFEVIHFIEKNTENERLHFNECFKAIIDNTDEFIFDELIGVFQWVAIKNDLLNGKVLSEVLISNYFESSKKFSDKTPTASIIRSLNTNLVQQD
;
A
#
# COMPACT_ATOMS: atom_id res chain seq x y z
N MET A 1 28.64 -18.32 2.93
CA MET A 1 28.09 -19.24 3.96
C MET A 1 27.53 -20.51 3.33
N ASN A 2 27.60 -21.65 4.01
CA ASN A 2 26.97 -22.92 3.57
C ASN A 2 25.44 -22.81 3.68
N LYS A 3 24.71 -23.33 2.67
CA LYS A 3 23.22 -23.41 2.61
C LYS A 3 22.60 -23.87 3.93
N ASP A 4 23.13 -24.94 4.51
CA ASP A 4 22.57 -25.54 5.72
C ASP A 4 22.69 -24.62 6.94
N VAL A 5 23.71 -23.75 6.95
CA VAL A 5 23.89 -22.74 8.00
C VAL A 5 22.88 -21.61 7.81
N ILE A 6 22.68 -21.12 6.57
CA ILE A 6 21.68 -20.09 6.27
C ILE A 6 20.27 -20.59 6.60
N LEU A 7 19.92 -21.80 6.17
CA LEU A 7 18.62 -22.40 6.43
C LEU A 7 18.38 -22.62 7.92
N LYS A 8 19.36 -23.12 8.67
CA LYS A 8 19.23 -23.25 10.14
C LYS A 8 18.99 -21.91 10.83
N ILE A 9 19.62 -20.83 10.38
CA ILE A 9 19.38 -19.49 10.93
C ILE A 9 17.96 -19.01 10.55
N LEU A 10 17.52 -19.21 9.30
CA LEU A 10 16.18 -18.83 8.82
C LEU A 10 15.04 -19.64 9.45
N GLU A 11 15.22 -20.93 9.66
CA GLU A 11 14.24 -21.81 10.29
C GLU A 11 14.21 -21.59 11.80
N GLY A 12 15.37 -21.41 12.44
CA GLY A 12 15.47 -21.08 13.86
C GLY A 12 14.81 -19.74 14.20
N SER A 13 14.96 -18.72 13.36
CA SER A 13 14.31 -17.42 13.56
C SER A 13 12.78 -17.45 13.41
N GLN A 14 12.22 -18.32 12.56
CA GLN A 14 10.77 -18.52 12.53
C GLN A 14 10.19 -19.03 13.86
N SER A 15 11.00 -19.75 14.64
CA SER A 15 10.65 -20.24 15.98
C SER A 15 10.90 -19.22 17.11
N ILE A 16 11.70 -18.17 16.84
CA ILE A 16 12.08 -17.12 17.81
C ILE A 16 11.22 -15.84 17.62
N HIS A 17 10.12 -15.88 16.88
CA HIS A 17 9.10 -14.82 16.92
C HIS A 17 8.33 -14.82 18.27
N HIS A 18 9.06 -14.73 19.38
CA HIS A 18 8.56 -14.24 20.65
C HIS A 18 8.63 -12.71 20.60
N PHE A 19 7.47 -12.12 20.30
CA PHE A 19 7.08 -10.72 20.52
C PHE A 19 8.21 -9.78 21.01
N SER A 20 8.95 -9.17 20.08
CA SER A 20 9.44 -7.81 20.32
C SER A 20 8.23 -6.89 20.21
N GLU A 21 8.03 -6.04 21.22
CA GLU A 21 6.98 -5.01 21.32
C GLU A 21 6.32 -4.73 19.96
N GLU A 22 5.09 -5.23 19.80
CA GLU A 22 4.28 -4.97 18.60
C GLU A 22 4.38 -3.47 18.34
N ILE A 23 4.92 -3.08 17.18
CA ILE A 23 4.72 -1.72 16.69
C ILE A 23 3.21 -1.63 16.51
N VAL A 24 2.53 -1.08 17.53
CA VAL A 24 1.10 -0.81 17.48
C VAL A 24 0.96 0.37 16.52
N ILE A 25 0.98 0.07 15.23
CA ILE A 25 0.66 1.05 14.21
C ILE A 25 -0.78 1.46 14.50
N ASN A 26 -0.95 2.69 14.97
CA ASN A 26 -2.25 3.19 15.35
C ASN A 26 -3.14 3.34 14.10
N SER A 27 -3.94 2.29 13.83
CA SER A 27 -4.89 2.27 12.72
C SER A 27 -5.96 3.37 12.81
N GLU A 28 -6.09 4.05 13.94
CA GLU A 28 -7.06 5.13 14.16
C GLU A 28 -6.61 6.48 13.61
N ILE A 29 -5.31 6.65 13.26
CA ILE A 29 -4.74 7.93 12.77
C ILE A 29 -5.58 8.52 11.64
N PHE A 30 -6.00 7.71 10.66
CA PHE A 30 -6.82 8.20 9.55
C PHE A 30 -8.19 8.70 10.02
N SER A 31 -8.84 7.94 10.89
CA SER A 31 -10.19 8.23 11.38
C SER A 31 -10.23 9.50 12.24
N GLU A 32 -9.21 9.73 13.06
CA GLU A 32 -9.11 10.90 13.92
C GLU A 32 -8.85 12.17 13.10
N ASN A 33 -7.96 12.09 12.11
CA ASN A 33 -7.65 13.25 11.28
C ASN A 33 -8.77 13.57 10.28
N LEU A 34 -9.52 12.55 9.82
CA LEU A 34 -10.75 12.77 9.06
C LEU A 34 -11.78 13.57 9.89
N LYS A 35 -11.95 13.28 11.19
CA LYS A 35 -12.83 14.07 12.08
C LYS A 35 -12.42 15.54 12.15
N LYS A 36 -11.11 15.85 12.11
CA LYS A 36 -10.62 17.24 12.09
C LYS A 36 -11.04 17.95 10.81
N LEU A 37 -10.86 17.30 9.66
CA LEU A 37 -11.26 17.83 8.37
C LEU A 37 -12.79 18.04 8.28
N ILE A 38 -13.59 17.12 8.80
CA ILE A 38 -15.06 17.27 8.87
C ILE A 38 -15.43 18.49 9.71
N LYS A 39 -14.81 18.68 10.88
CA LYS A 39 -15.11 19.84 11.75
C LYS A 39 -14.80 21.19 11.08
N VAL A 40 -13.83 21.23 10.17
CA VAL A 40 -13.43 22.47 9.49
C VAL A 40 -14.39 22.82 8.35
N TYR A 41 -14.80 21.84 7.53
CA TYR A 41 -15.56 22.12 6.31
C TYR A 41 -17.05 21.76 6.37
N CYS A 42 -17.47 20.86 7.27
CA CYS A 42 -18.85 20.43 7.36
C CYS A 42 -19.62 21.21 8.42
N LYS A 43 -20.54 22.08 7.98
CA LYS A 43 -21.43 22.82 8.88
C LYS A 43 -22.37 21.87 9.60
N ASN A 44 -22.85 20.82 8.92
CA ASN A 44 -23.70 19.79 9.49
C ASN A 44 -22.95 18.45 9.62
N SER A 45 -22.07 18.37 10.61
CA SER A 45 -21.31 17.14 10.90
C SER A 45 -22.20 15.92 11.17
N THR A 46 -23.39 16.10 11.76
CA THR A 46 -24.35 15.00 11.98
C THR A 46 -24.82 14.39 10.66
N LEU A 47 -25.18 15.22 9.68
CA LEU A 47 -25.56 14.74 8.36
C LEU A 47 -24.38 14.06 7.65
N TYR A 48 -23.18 14.62 7.77
CA TYR A 48 -21.97 13.98 7.23
C TYR A 48 -21.75 12.60 7.85
N PHE A 49 -21.84 12.45 9.18
CA PHE A 49 -21.66 11.15 9.84
C PHE A 49 -22.75 10.15 9.44
N PHE A 50 -23.99 10.60 9.26
CA PHE A 50 -25.05 9.76 8.71
C PHE A 50 -24.70 9.26 7.30
N TYR A 51 -24.27 10.16 6.41
CA TYR A 51 -23.84 9.83 5.06
C TYR A 51 -22.66 8.86 5.06
N MET A 52 -21.67 9.13 5.90
CA MET A 52 -20.47 8.31 6.07
C MET A 52 -20.79 6.90 6.54
N ASN A 53 -21.71 6.75 7.49
CA ASN A 53 -22.12 5.44 7.98
C ASN A 53 -22.72 4.57 6.86
N TYR A 54 -23.59 5.13 6.02
CA TYR A 54 -24.16 4.40 4.88
C TYR A 54 -23.10 4.02 3.85
N TYR A 55 -22.17 4.92 3.55
CA TYR A 55 -21.08 4.64 2.62
C TYR A 55 -20.09 3.59 3.14
N ASN A 56 -19.75 3.62 4.43
CA ASN A 56 -18.94 2.58 5.07
C ASN A 56 -19.66 1.23 5.06
N ASN A 57 -20.97 1.21 5.34
CA ASN A 57 -21.78 0.00 5.22
C ASN A 57 -21.83 -0.50 3.78
N ALA A 58 -21.92 0.38 2.78
CA ALA A 58 -21.85 0.00 1.38
C ALA A 58 -20.50 -0.64 1.03
N LEU A 59 -19.39 -0.03 1.45
CA LEU A 59 -18.04 -0.57 1.24
C LEU A 59 -17.87 -1.95 1.89
N ASN A 60 -18.36 -2.13 3.12
CA ASN A 60 -18.29 -3.41 3.82
C ASN A 60 -19.10 -4.50 3.12
N GLU A 61 -20.31 -4.19 2.66
CA GLU A 61 -21.13 -5.13 1.89
C GLU A 61 -20.52 -5.44 0.52
N ALA A 62 -19.94 -4.44 -0.15
CA ALA A 62 -19.20 -4.63 -1.40
C ALA A 62 -18.00 -5.57 -1.19
N ARG A 63 -17.22 -5.41 -0.11
CA ARG A 63 -16.09 -6.31 0.22
C ARG A 63 -16.54 -7.77 0.37
N LYS A 64 -17.71 -7.99 0.96
CA LYS A 64 -18.39 -9.30 1.08
C LYS A 64 -19.09 -9.77 -0.19
N ASN A 65 -18.93 -9.06 -1.31
CA ASN A 65 -19.56 -9.33 -2.60
C ASN A 65 -21.09 -9.19 -2.63
N ASN A 66 -21.68 -8.48 -1.66
CA ASN A 66 -23.12 -8.21 -1.59
C ASN A 66 -23.48 -6.88 -2.29
N LEU A 67 -23.33 -6.85 -3.62
CA LEU A 67 -23.42 -5.61 -4.40
C LEU A 67 -24.81 -4.96 -4.35
N LYS A 68 -25.89 -5.74 -4.31
CA LYS A 68 -27.26 -5.22 -4.20
C LYS A 68 -27.48 -4.45 -2.90
N LEU A 69 -26.96 -4.95 -1.77
CA LEU A 69 -27.10 -4.26 -0.49
C LEU A 69 -26.19 -3.02 -0.44
N ALA A 70 -25.00 -3.10 -1.03
CA ALA A 70 -24.11 -1.95 -1.17
C ALA A 70 -24.79 -0.80 -1.95
N GLU A 71 -25.38 -1.10 -3.11
CA GLU A 71 -26.15 -0.13 -3.91
C GLU A 71 -27.33 0.46 -3.14
N ARG A 72 -28.06 -0.37 -2.39
CA ARG A 72 -29.16 0.10 -1.54
C ARG A 72 -28.67 1.08 -0.49
N ASN A 73 -27.52 0.84 0.14
CA ASN A 73 -26.93 1.74 1.12
C ASN A 73 -26.49 3.06 0.49
N ILE A 74 -25.85 3.02 -0.69
CA ILE A 74 -25.47 4.23 -1.44
C ILE A 74 -26.72 5.05 -1.81
N LYS A 75 -27.77 4.40 -2.32
CA LYS A 75 -29.03 5.08 -2.67
C LYS A 75 -29.65 5.75 -1.44
N LYS A 76 -29.65 5.08 -0.28
CA LYS A 76 -30.13 5.66 0.98
C LYS A 76 -29.28 6.86 1.42
N ALA A 77 -27.96 6.80 1.29
CA ALA A 77 -27.10 7.95 1.62
C ALA A 77 -27.48 9.17 0.75
N LYS A 78 -27.53 8.97 -0.57
CA LYS A 78 -27.82 10.04 -1.54
C LYS A 78 -29.24 10.61 -1.40
N SER A 79 -30.24 9.79 -1.08
CA SER A 79 -31.63 10.28 -0.94
C SER A 79 -31.90 11.11 0.31
N ASN A 80 -31.00 11.09 1.29
CA ASN A 80 -31.17 11.78 2.58
C ASN A 80 -30.28 13.03 2.70
N VAL A 81 -29.54 13.38 1.64
CA VAL A 81 -28.70 14.57 1.60
C VAL A 81 -29.11 15.41 0.40
N ASP A 82 -29.63 16.60 0.66
CA ASP A 82 -29.84 17.62 -0.35
C ASP A 82 -28.62 18.54 -0.38
N PHE A 83 -27.87 18.51 -1.48
CA PHE A 83 -26.64 19.31 -1.64
C PHE A 83 -26.90 20.75 -2.08
N THR A 84 -28.16 21.17 -2.27
CA THR A 84 -28.51 22.48 -2.83
C THR A 84 -27.93 23.65 -2.01
N ASP A 85 -27.92 23.54 -0.68
CA ASP A 85 -27.45 24.60 0.22
C ASP A 85 -25.99 24.43 0.69
N PHE A 86 -25.29 23.42 0.16
CA PHE A 86 -23.94 23.07 0.62
C PHE A 86 -22.89 23.94 -0.06
N GLY A 87 -21.90 24.38 0.72
CA GLY A 87 -20.73 25.05 0.15
C GLY A 87 -19.89 24.07 -0.68
N LYS A 88 -19.14 24.59 -1.67
CA LYS A 88 -18.28 23.76 -2.54
C LYS A 88 -17.32 22.85 -1.74
N ASP A 89 -16.68 23.39 -0.71
CA ASP A 89 -15.75 22.60 0.11
C ASP A 89 -16.47 21.50 0.89
N GLU A 90 -17.68 21.76 1.38
CA GLU A 90 -18.48 20.75 2.07
C GLU A 90 -18.84 19.62 1.11
N ILE A 91 -19.36 19.95 -0.09
CA ILE A 91 -19.67 18.95 -1.14
C ILE A 91 -18.44 18.11 -1.48
N ASN A 92 -17.28 18.73 -1.63
CA ASN A 92 -16.03 18.03 -1.93
C ASN A 92 -15.63 17.05 -0.82
N ILE A 93 -15.85 17.37 0.46
CA ILE A 93 -15.62 16.43 1.58
C ILE A 93 -16.57 15.24 1.52
N PHE A 94 -17.85 15.44 1.18
CA PHE A 94 -18.77 14.32 0.92
C PHE A 94 -18.29 13.47 -0.27
N ASN A 95 -17.85 14.11 -1.35
CA ASN A 95 -17.37 13.43 -2.54
C ASN A 95 -16.09 12.63 -2.30
N LEU A 96 -15.20 13.07 -1.40
CA LEU A 96 -13.97 12.34 -1.07
C LEU A 96 -14.27 10.90 -0.63
N LEU A 97 -15.26 10.74 0.25
CA LEU A 97 -15.74 9.43 0.67
C LEU A 97 -16.53 8.74 -0.45
N ALA A 98 -17.48 9.46 -1.05
CA ALA A 98 -18.42 8.89 -2.00
C ALA A 98 -17.71 8.31 -3.22
N PHE A 99 -16.77 9.06 -3.80
CA PHE A 99 -16.04 8.67 -5.00
C PHE A 99 -15.12 7.49 -4.74
N THR A 100 -14.52 7.40 -3.54
CA THR A 100 -13.71 6.24 -3.15
C THR A 100 -14.54 4.95 -3.15
N VAL A 101 -15.76 4.99 -2.59
CA VAL A 101 -16.64 3.82 -2.58
C VAL A 101 -17.25 3.55 -3.96
N ASP A 102 -17.63 4.59 -4.70
CA ASP A 102 -18.14 4.46 -6.06
C ASP A 102 -17.07 3.82 -6.97
N ALA A 103 -15.79 4.20 -6.85
CA ALA A 103 -14.68 3.55 -7.55
C ALA A 103 -14.57 2.06 -7.21
N TYR A 104 -14.63 1.71 -5.91
CA TYR A 104 -14.60 0.30 -5.48
C TYR A 104 -15.80 -0.51 -6.00
N MET A 105 -16.98 0.11 -6.07
CA MET A 105 -18.17 -0.51 -6.67
C MET A 105 -17.98 -0.78 -8.16
N LEU A 106 -17.36 0.13 -8.90
CA LEU A 106 -17.02 -0.08 -10.32
C LEU A 106 -16.02 -1.23 -10.48
N TYR A 107 -14.97 -1.27 -9.64
CA TYR A 107 -14.04 -2.40 -9.59
C TYR A 107 -14.74 -3.73 -9.35
N LYS A 108 -15.68 -3.80 -8.41
CA LYS A 108 -16.44 -5.03 -8.11
C LYS A 108 -17.41 -5.46 -9.20
N LYS A 109 -17.76 -4.55 -10.11
CA LYS A 109 -18.60 -4.82 -11.28
C LYS A 109 -17.79 -5.08 -12.55
N ASP A 110 -16.46 -5.24 -12.39
CA ASP A 110 -15.50 -5.39 -13.48
C ASP A 110 -15.47 -4.19 -14.46
N ASP A 111 -15.99 -3.01 -14.06
CA ASP A 111 -15.77 -1.75 -14.77
C ASP A 111 -14.45 -1.12 -14.31
N PHE A 112 -13.35 -1.70 -14.75
CA PHE A 112 -12.00 -1.32 -14.35
C PHE A 112 -11.60 0.08 -14.85
N ARG A 113 -12.04 0.45 -16.05
CA ARG A 113 -11.79 1.80 -16.59
C ARG A 113 -12.52 2.85 -15.77
N GLY A 114 -13.80 2.62 -15.48
CA GLY A 114 -14.59 3.51 -14.62
C GLY A 114 -13.98 3.60 -13.21
N SER A 115 -13.52 2.48 -12.65
CA SER A 115 -12.82 2.46 -11.36
C SER A 115 -11.59 3.36 -11.36
N ILE A 116 -10.70 3.24 -12.35
CA ILE A 116 -9.48 4.05 -12.42
C ILE A 116 -9.82 5.53 -12.57
N MET A 117 -10.72 5.89 -13.49
CA MET A 117 -11.14 7.29 -13.69
C MET A 117 -11.70 7.89 -12.40
N LYS A 118 -12.56 7.15 -11.69
CA LYS A 118 -13.14 7.61 -10.43
C LYS A 118 -12.09 7.72 -9.32
N THR A 119 -11.11 6.81 -9.27
CA THR A 119 -9.99 6.91 -8.32
C THR A 119 -9.09 8.13 -8.59
N ILE A 120 -8.89 8.52 -9.86
CA ILE A 120 -8.17 9.75 -10.21
C ILE A 120 -8.96 10.99 -9.76
N GLU A 121 -10.29 11.01 -9.93
CA GLU A 121 -11.12 12.10 -9.40
C GLU A 121 -10.99 12.24 -7.87
N VAL A 122 -10.81 11.13 -7.13
CA VAL A 122 -10.50 11.20 -5.68
C VAL A 122 -9.16 11.88 -5.43
N MET A 123 -8.12 11.54 -6.19
CA MET A 123 -6.79 12.18 -6.05
C MET A 123 -6.84 13.68 -6.37
N GLU A 124 -7.67 14.09 -7.32
CA GLU A 124 -7.90 15.51 -7.61
C GLU A 124 -8.52 16.25 -6.42
N LEU A 125 -9.46 15.61 -5.71
CA LEU A 125 -10.00 16.14 -4.46
C LEU A 125 -8.95 16.14 -3.33
N ASP A 126 -8.13 15.09 -3.22
CA ASP A 126 -7.03 15.03 -2.24
C ASP A 126 -6.10 16.24 -2.35
N ASN A 127 -5.73 16.62 -3.58
CA ASN A 127 -4.85 17.77 -3.84
C ASN A 127 -5.37 19.10 -3.28
N ILE A 128 -6.70 19.26 -3.17
CA ILE A 128 -7.32 20.48 -2.62
C ILE A 128 -6.99 20.59 -1.13
N TYR A 129 -7.02 19.47 -0.40
CA TYR A 129 -6.93 19.45 1.06
C TYR A 129 -5.53 19.12 1.58
N GLU A 130 -4.69 18.48 0.78
CA GLU A 130 -3.36 18.00 1.17
C GLU A 130 -2.48 19.08 1.79
N LYS A 131 -2.53 20.32 1.26
CA LYS A 131 -1.73 21.45 1.79
C LYS A 131 -2.10 21.83 3.22
N GLN A 132 -3.36 21.64 3.63
CA GLN A 132 -3.84 21.99 4.97
C GLN A 132 -3.89 20.78 5.90
N PHE A 133 -4.07 19.58 5.34
CA PHE A 133 -4.23 18.33 6.07
C PHE A 133 -3.28 17.28 5.52
N SER A 134 -2.04 17.24 6.00
CA SER A 134 -1.01 16.38 5.41
C SER A 134 -1.32 14.89 5.47
N PHE A 135 -2.27 14.43 6.30
CA PHE A 135 -2.71 13.02 6.28
C PHE A 135 -3.40 12.62 4.97
N ILE A 136 -3.96 13.59 4.25
CA ILE A 136 -4.59 13.41 2.94
C ILE A 136 -3.56 12.93 1.89
N TYR A 137 -2.27 13.25 2.07
CA TYR A 137 -1.20 12.67 1.28
C TYR A 137 -1.25 11.13 1.28
N PHE A 138 -1.41 10.53 2.46
CA PHE A 138 -1.49 9.07 2.59
C PHE A 138 -2.82 8.52 2.05
N HIS A 139 -3.91 9.30 2.08
CA HIS A 139 -5.13 8.95 1.35
C HIS A 139 -4.86 8.85 -0.16
N LYS A 140 -4.16 9.84 -0.73
CA LYS A 140 -3.79 9.89 -2.14
C LYS A 140 -2.87 8.72 -2.53
N ILE A 141 -1.90 8.37 -1.69
CA ILE A 141 -1.07 7.17 -1.88
C ILE A 141 -1.94 5.90 -1.89
N GLN A 142 -2.95 5.81 -1.01
CA GLN A 142 -3.86 4.67 -0.99
C GLN A 142 -4.67 4.57 -2.28
N GLN A 143 -5.04 5.70 -2.88
CA GLN A 143 -5.69 5.72 -4.19
C GLN A 143 -4.77 5.17 -5.30
N LEU A 144 -3.48 5.50 -5.27
CA LEU A 144 -2.52 4.98 -6.26
C LEU A 144 -2.33 3.46 -6.10
N HIS A 145 -2.28 2.99 -4.86
CA HIS A 145 -2.28 1.56 -4.55
C HIS A 145 -3.58 0.86 -5.01
N ASN A 146 -4.74 1.52 -4.89
CA ASN A 146 -5.98 0.96 -5.42
C ASN A 146 -5.93 0.81 -6.95
N ILE A 147 -5.36 1.80 -7.67
CA ILE A 147 -5.16 1.71 -9.13
C ILE A 147 -4.25 0.53 -9.48
N SER A 148 -3.15 0.31 -8.75
CA SER A 148 -2.27 -0.83 -9.03
C SER A 148 -3.01 -2.16 -8.91
N ARG A 149 -3.87 -2.34 -7.89
CA ARG A 149 -4.71 -3.54 -7.75
C ARG A 149 -5.68 -3.72 -8.91
N VAL A 150 -6.21 -2.64 -9.48
CA VAL A 150 -7.02 -2.71 -10.71
C VAL A 150 -6.19 -3.23 -11.87
N TYR A 151 -4.97 -2.71 -12.09
CA TYR A 151 -4.07 -3.21 -13.13
C TYR A 151 -3.73 -4.69 -12.93
N LEU A 152 -3.47 -5.11 -11.71
CA LEU A 152 -3.22 -6.51 -11.38
C LEU A 152 -4.43 -7.39 -11.71
N LYS A 153 -5.65 -6.95 -11.35
CA LYS A 153 -6.90 -7.66 -11.66
C LYS A 153 -7.15 -7.80 -13.17
N CYS A 154 -6.70 -6.83 -13.95
CA CYS A 154 -6.78 -6.83 -15.42
C CYS A 154 -5.64 -7.63 -16.10
N ASN A 155 -4.72 -8.23 -15.32
CA ASN A 155 -3.47 -8.82 -15.82
C ASN A 155 -2.58 -7.82 -16.59
N GLU A 156 -2.71 -6.51 -16.34
CA GLU A 156 -1.86 -5.48 -16.92
C GLU A 156 -0.55 -5.36 -16.12
N PHE A 157 0.23 -6.45 -16.06
CA PHE A 157 1.37 -6.58 -15.15
C PHE A 157 2.41 -5.46 -15.29
N LYS A 158 2.69 -5.00 -16.52
CA LYS A 158 3.62 -3.88 -16.74
C LYS A 158 3.17 -2.59 -16.04
N LYS A 159 1.87 -2.27 -16.09
CA LYS A 159 1.35 -1.09 -15.39
C LYS A 159 1.34 -1.30 -13.89
N PHE A 160 0.96 -2.49 -13.44
CA PHE A 160 1.03 -2.86 -12.02
C PHE A 160 2.44 -2.68 -11.46
N THR A 161 3.46 -3.35 -12.03
CA THR A 161 4.84 -3.29 -11.53
C THR A 161 5.40 -1.87 -11.57
N HIS A 162 5.10 -1.11 -12.63
CA HIS A 162 5.48 0.30 -12.71
C HIS A 162 4.85 1.15 -11.60
N THR A 163 3.55 0.98 -11.33
CA THR A 163 2.88 1.70 -10.23
C THR A 163 3.44 1.31 -8.87
N ILE A 164 3.81 0.04 -8.68
CA ILE A 164 4.47 -0.43 -7.45
C ILE A 164 5.83 0.24 -7.26
N ASP A 165 6.67 0.28 -8.31
CA ASP A 165 7.97 0.94 -8.24
C ASP A 165 7.82 2.44 -7.89
N ILE A 166 6.86 3.14 -8.49
CA ILE A 166 6.50 4.52 -8.12
C ILE A 166 6.12 4.63 -6.63
N LEU A 167 5.24 3.74 -6.14
CA LEU A 167 4.81 3.74 -4.74
C LEU A 167 5.98 3.52 -3.80
N LEU A 168 6.86 2.56 -4.09
CA LEU A 168 8.02 2.25 -3.26
C LEU A 168 9.06 3.36 -3.30
N GLN A 169 9.36 3.94 -4.47
CA GLN A 169 10.21 5.13 -4.56
C GLN A 169 9.73 6.25 -3.64
N ASN A 170 8.43 6.48 -3.60
CA ASN A 170 7.86 7.54 -2.78
C ASN A 170 7.79 7.18 -1.28
N LEU A 171 7.30 5.99 -0.95
CA LEU A 171 7.09 5.57 0.43
C LEU A 171 8.40 5.24 1.14
N LEU A 172 9.31 4.56 0.45
CA LEU A 172 10.55 4.03 1.01
C LEU A 172 11.74 5.00 0.84
N LEU A 173 11.89 5.62 -0.33
CA LEU A 173 13.02 6.51 -0.65
C LEU A 173 12.69 8.00 -0.48
N ASN A 174 11.41 8.32 -0.18
CA ASN A 174 10.90 9.68 -0.11
C ASN A 174 11.13 10.51 -1.40
N ARG A 175 11.18 9.86 -2.56
CA ARG A 175 11.32 10.56 -3.85
C ARG A 175 10.01 11.23 -4.26
N SER A 176 10.14 12.40 -4.88
CA SER A 176 9.04 13.01 -5.63
C SER A 176 8.81 12.21 -6.91
N VAL A 177 7.58 11.75 -7.11
CA VAL A 177 7.21 10.91 -8.26
C VAL A 177 5.94 11.42 -8.92
N ASN A 178 5.79 11.12 -10.20
CA ASN A 178 4.59 11.48 -10.96
C ASN A 178 3.89 10.22 -11.46
N PHE A 179 2.56 10.25 -11.42
CA PHE A 179 1.70 9.26 -12.06
C PHE A 179 0.58 10.00 -12.78
N GLU A 180 0.50 9.83 -14.10
CA GLU A 180 -0.38 10.64 -14.95
C GLU A 180 -0.16 12.15 -14.67
N ASN A 181 -1.23 12.90 -14.38
CA ASN A 181 -1.18 14.32 -14.03
C ASN A 181 -1.04 14.57 -12.51
N GLN A 182 -0.71 13.55 -11.72
CA GLN A 182 -0.63 13.63 -10.26
C GLN A 182 0.83 13.57 -9.80
N THR A 183 1.23 14.55 -8.97
CA THR A 183 2.53 14.57 -8.30
C THR A 183 2.40 14.08 -6.86
N PHE A 184 3.32 13.21 -6.43
CA PHE A 184 3.40 12.68 -5.07
C PHE A 184 4.72 13.13 -4.47
N GLU A 185 4.65 14.10 -3.57
CA GLU A 185 5.80 14.69 -2.90
C GLU A 185 5.48 14.93 -1.42
N SER A 186 6.20 14.23 -0.53
CA SER A 186 6.03 14.42 0.91
C SER A 186 6.81 15.65 1.35
N LYS A 187 6.10 16.68 1.82
CA LYS A 187 6.73 17.92 2.31
C LYS A 187 7.34 17.80 3.70
N ASP A 188 6.81 16.90 4.51
CA ASP A 188 7.34 16.59 5.84
C ASP A 188 7.52 15.08 5.94
N VAL A 189 8.76 14.67 6.08
CA VAL A 189 9.20 13.27 5.98
C VAL A 189 8.87 12.51 7.27
N ASN A 190 8.78 13.23 8.40
CA ASN A 190 8.54 12.67 9.73
C ASN A 190 7.05 12.72 10.13
N PHE A 191 6.25 13.53 9.44
CA PHE A 191 4.83 13.65 9.72
C PHE A 191 4.07 12.36 9.32
N TYR A 192 3.46 11.71 10.31
CA TYR A 192 2.84 10.38 10.18
C TYR A 192 3.76 9.28 9.66
N LEU A 193 5.00 9.21 10.17
CA LEU A 193 5.91 8.10 9.91
C LEU A 193 5.24 6.72 10.10
N ASP A 194 4.38 6.57 11.11
CA ASP A 194 3.60 5.34 11.32
C ASP A 194 2.71 4.95 10.13
N LEU A 195 2.02 5.93 9.50
CA LEU A 195 1.21 5.67 8.29
C LEU A 195 2.09 5.29 7.11
N ARG A 196 3.23 5.97 6.95
CA ARG A 196 4.21 5.63 5.91
C ARG A 196 4.69 4.20 6.07
N ILE A 197 5.07 3.80 7.29
CA ILE A 197 5.54 2.45 7.60
C ILE A 197 4.44 1.43 7.28
N LEU A 198 3.22 1.66 7.76
CA LEU A 198 2.07 0.79 7.51
C LEU A 198 1.83 0.56 6.02
N MET A 199 1.76 1.65 5.25
CA MET A 199 1.48 1.58 3.83
C MET A 199 2.63 0.97 3.03
N THR A 200 3.87 1.22 3.44
CA THR A 200 5.04 0.57 2.84
C THR A 200 4.95 -0.93 3.01
N TYR A 201 4.70 -1.43 4.23
CA TYR A 201 4.56 -2.87 4.47
C TYR A 201 3.36 -3.47 3.74
N GLN A 202 2.22 -2.77 3.69
CA GLN A 202 1.05 -3.25 2.96
C GLN A 202 1.36 -3.44 1.47
N VAL A 203 2.00 -2.45 0.82
CA VAL A 203 2.42 -2.55 -0.59
C VAL A 203 3.45 -3.66 -0.74
N PHE A 204 4.47 -3.68 0.12
CA PHE A 204 5.56 -4.64 0.08
C PHE A 204 5.07 -6.09 0.17
N PHE A 205 4.23 -6.42 1.17
CA PHE A 205 3.72 -7.77 1.34
C PHE A 205 2.86 -8.22 0.15
N GLU A 206 2.03 -7.35 -0.41
CA GLU A 206 1.25 -7.68 -1.61
C GLU A 206 2.14 -7.97 -2.83
N VAL A 207 3.23 -7.21 -2.99
CA VAL A 207 4.20 -7.42 -4.06
C VAL A 207 4.90 -8.76 -3.93
N ILE A 208 5.30 -9.16 -2.71
CA ILE A 208 5.88 -10.49 -2.49
C ILE A 208 4.88 -11.56 -2.90
N HIS A 209 3.63 -11.50 -2.41
CA HIS A 209 2.61 -12.48 -2.78
C HIS A 209 2.37 -12.55 -4.30
N PHE A 210 2.42 -11.41 -5.00
CA PHE A 210 2.32 -11.36 -6.46
C PHE A 210 3.50 -12.07 -7.14
N ILE A 211 4.73 -11.71 -6.77
CA ILE A 211 5.96 -12.28 -7.33
C ILE A 211 6.00 -13.79 -7.11
N GLU A 212 5.68 -14.23 -5.90
CA GLU A 212 5.73 -15.65 -5.51
C GLU A 212 4.71 -16.51 -6.25
N LYS A 213 3.57 -15.92 -6.65
CA LYS A 213 2.54 -16.59 -7.47
C LYS A 213 2.90 -16.66 -8.96
N ASN A 214 3.86 -15.87 -9.42
CA ASN A 214 4.26 -15.79 -10.83
C ASN A 214 5.68 -16.31 -11.03
N THR A 215 5.94 -17.55 -10.60
CA THR A 215 7.29 -18.17 -10.56
C THR A 215 8.03 -18.14 -11.90
N GLU A 216 7.31 -18.35 -13.01
CA GLU A 216 7.91 -18.34 -14.36
C GLU A 216 8.51 -16.97 -14.73
N ASN A 217 7.93 -15.89 -14.22
CA ASN A 217 8.36 -14.50 -14.48
C ASN A 217 8.89 -13.82 -13.21
N GLU A 218 9.26 -14.59 -12.18
CA GLU A 218 9.60 -14.08 -10.85
C GLU A 218 10.68 -12.99 -10.93
N ARG A 219 11.79 -13.28 -11.62
CA ARG A 219 12.91 -12.34 -11.78
C ARG A 219 12.52 -11.08 -12.53
N LEU A 220 11.72 -11.20 -13.59
CA LEU A 220 11.27 -10.05 -14.37
C LEU A 220 10.40 -9.13 -13.51
N HIS A 221 9.38 -9.69 -12.85
CA HIS A 221 8.48 -8.92 -12.01
C HIS A 221 9.18 -8.31 -10.79
N PHE A 222 10.11 -9.04 -10.18
CA PHE A 222 10.94 -8.54 -9.11
C PHE A 222 11.75 -7.31 -9.55
N ASN A 223 12.47 -7.42 -10.67
CA ASN A 223 13.29 -6.32 -11.20
C ASN A 223 12.46 -5.10 -11.56
N GLU A 224 11.24 -5.28 -12.09
CA GLU A 224 10.35 -4.17 -12.45
C GLU A 224 9.74 -3.49 -11.21
N CYS A 225 9.34 -4.24 -10.18
CA CYS A 225 8.76 -3.67 -8.96
C CYS A 225 9.78 -2.94 -8.08
N PHE A 226 11.04 -3.39 -8.08
CA PHE A 226 12.08 -2.89 -7.17
C PHE A 226 13.22 -2.19 -7.92
N LYS A 227 13.00 -1.80 -9.18
CA LYS A 227 14.02 -1.24 -10.06
C LYS A 227 14.78 -0.10 -9.40
N ALA A 228 14.05 0.90 -8.90
CA ALA A 228 14.68 2.08 -8.33
C ALA A 228 15.47 1.78 -7.05
N ILE A 229 15.05 0.80 -6.26
CA ILE A 229 15.74 0.37 -5.04
C ILE A 229 17.04 -0.36 -5.41
N ILE A 230 17.00 -1.24 -6.41
CA ILE A 230 18.16 -1.98 -6.91
C ILE A 230 19.19 -1.02 -7.52
N ASP A 231 18.73 -0.02 -8.26
CA ASP A 231 19.60 0.94 -8.96
C ASP A 231 20.23 1.97 -8.00
N ASN A 232 19.73 2.13 -6.76
CA ASN A 232 20.13 3.22 -5.85
C ASN A 232 20.30 2.73 -4.41
N THR A 233 21.27 1.85 -4.19
CA THR A 233 21.54 1.23 -2.88
C THR A 233 22.07 2.18 -1.81
N ASP A 234 22.51 3.38 -2.19
CA ASP A 234 23.21 4.32 -1.31
C ASP A 234 22.34 5.50 -0.85
N GLU A 235 21.03 5.48 -1.15
CA GLU A 235 20.12 6.57 -0.78
C GLU A 235 19.73 6.57 0.70
N PHE A 236 19.18 7.70 1.16
CA PHE A 236 18.59 7.81 2.48
C PHE A 236 17.41 6.85 2.63
N ILE A 237 17.39 6.12 3.75
CA ILE A 237 16.38 5.11 4.08
C ILE A 237 15.91 5.37 5.49
N PHE A 238 14.60 5.24 5.73
CA PHE A 238 14.07 5.22 7.09
C PHE A 238 14.55 3.97 7.82
N ASP A 239 15.15 4.13 9.00
CA ASP A 239 15.68 3.02 9.81
C ASP A 239 14.60 1.97 10.14
N GLU A 240 13.33 2.37 10.24
CA GLU A 240 12.19 1.47 10.43
C GLU A 240 11.91 0.58 9.22
N LEU A 241 12.31 1.01 8.02
CA LEU A 241 12.03 0.32 6.76
C LEU A 241 13.26 -0.36 6.16
N ILE A 242 14.41 -0.33 6.84
CA ILE A 242 15.66 -0.94 6.35
C ILE A 242 15.52 -2.44 6.05
N GLY A 243 14.63 -3.15 6.75
CA GLY A 243 14.36 -4.56 6.50
C GLY A 243 13.79 -4.84 5.11
N VAL A 244 13.02 -3.90 4.54
CA VAL A 244 12.52 -4.01 3.15
C VAL A 244 13.68 -3.99 2.17
N PHE A 245 14.62 -3.07 2.35
CA PHE A 245 15.81 -2.97 1.52
C PHE A 245 16.70 -4.20 1.61
N GLN A 246 16.95 -4.67 2.82
CA GLN A 246 17.76 -5.86 3.04
C GLN A 246 17.11 -7.09 2.40
N TRP A 247 15.78 -7.20 2.48
CA TRP A 247 15.04 -8.23 1.75
C TRP A 247 15.24 -8.13 0.24
N VAL A 248 15.10 -6.93 -0.33
CA VAL A 248 15.29 -6.70 -1.78
C VAL A 248 16.71 -7.08 -2.19
N ALA A 249 17.73 -6.68 -1.42
CA ALA A 249 19.13 -7.02 -1.69
C ALA A 249 19.36 -8.55 -1.68
N ILE A 250 18.88 -9.25 -0.64
CA ILE A 250 18.99 -10.71 -0.52
C ILE A 250 18.28 -11.40 -1.68
N LYS A 251 17.04 -10.99 -1.97
CA LYS A 251 16.22 -11.58 -3.04
C LYS A 251 16.87 -11.35 -4.41
N ASN A 252 17.43 -10.16 -4.65
CA ASN A 252 18.17 -9.86 -5.87
C ASN A 252 19.40 -10.77 -6.01
N ASP A 253 20.19 -10.94 -4.94
CA ASP A 253 21.36 -11.82 -4.99
C ASP A 253 20.96 -13.28 -5.27
N LEU A 254 19.89 -13.77 -4.63
CA LEU A 254 19.35 -15.12 -4.87
C LEU A 254 18.88 -15.32 -6.32
N LEU A 255 18.13 -14.37 -6.88
CA LEU A 255 17.61 -14.44 -8.25
C LEU A 255 18.71 -14.31 -9.33
N ASN A 256 19.87 -13.79 -8.95
CA ASN A 256 21.04 -13.68 -9.83
C ASN A 256 22.13 -14.72 -9.53
N GLY A 257 21.86 -15.70 -8.65
CA GLY A 257 22.82 -16.76 -8.31
C GLY A 257 24.09 -16.25 -7.60
N LYS A 258 24.02 -15.09 -6.95
CA LYS A 258 25.15 -14.51 -6.22
C LYS A 258 25.30 -15.14 -4.83
N VAL A 259 26.53 -15.11 -4.31
CA VAL A 259 26.82 -15.56 -2.95
C VAL A 259 26.24 -14.55 -1.96
N LEU A 260 25.42 -15.04 -1.03
CA LEU A 260 24.84 -14.19 0.01
C LEU A 260 25.87 -13.77 1.07
N SER A 261 25.86 -12.48 1.39
CA SER A 261 26.64 -11.89 2.49
C SER A 261 26.04 -12.27 3.84
N GLU A 262 26.88 -12.81 4.74
CA GLU A 262 26.49 -13.16 6.12
C GLU A 262 26.07 -11.94 6.93
N VAL A 263 26.73 -10.81 6.67
CA VAL A 263 26.40 -9.52 7.28
C VAL A 263 25.02 -9.06 6.80
N LEU A 264 24.74 -9.18 5.50
CA LEU A 264 23.44 -8.80 4.94
C LEU A 264 22.29 -9.63 5.53
N ILE A 265 22.48 -10.95 5.62
CA ILE A 265 21.51 -11.86 6.23
C ILE A 265 21.30 -11.52 7.71
N SER A 266 22.39 -11.34 8.48
CA SER A 266 22.31 -10.98 9.90
C SER A 266 21.56 -9.65 10.11
N ASN A 267 21.87 -8.65 9.29
CA ASN A 267 21.21 -7.35 9.35
C ASN A 267 19.71 -7.46 9.01
N TYR A 268 19.35 -8.27 8.01
CA TYR A 268 17.96 -8.59 7.68
C TYR A 268 17.22 -9.21 8.87
N PHE A 269 17.84 -10.13 9.60
CA PHE A 269 17.19 -10.73 10.77
C PHE A 269 16.91 -9.72 11.87
N GLU A 270 17.86 -8.84 12.17
CA GLU A 270 17.67 -7.82 13.19
C GLU A 270 16.56 -6.85 12.82
N SER A 271 16.50 -6.41 11.56
CA SER A 271 15.49 -5.46 11.10
C SER A 271 14.11 -6.08 10.89
N SER A 272 14.04 -7.33 10.41
CA SER A 272 12.78 -8.04 10.13
C SER A 272 12.03 -8.47 11.38
N LYS A 273 12.62 -8.35 12.58
CA LYS A 273 11.88 -8.46 13.86
C LYS A 273 10.71 -7.47 13.93
N LYS A 274 10.77 -6.37 13.19
CA LYS A 274 9.69 -5.38 13.07
C LYS A 274 8.55 -5.81 12.13
N PHE A 275 8.72 -6.87 11.34
CA PHE A 275 7.67 -7.36 10.45
C PHE A 275 6.60 -8.10 11.25
N SER A 276 5.34 -7.73 11.05
CA SER A 276 4.20 -8.47 11.58
C SER A 276 3.82 -9.70 10.74
N ASP A 277 4.35 -9.81 9.52
CA ASP A 277 4.06 -10.89 8.57
C ASP A 277 5.31 -11.74 8.30
N LYS A 278 5.16 -13.07 8.29
CA LYS A 278 6.24 -14.03 8.00
C LYS A 278 6.53 -14.18 6.50
N THR A 279 5.65 -13.65 5.64
CA THR A 279 5.72 -13.75 4.18
C THR A 279 7.09 -13.38 3.60
N PRO A 280 7.75 -12.27 4.00
CA PRO A 280 9.05 -11.91 3.45
C PRO A 280 10.12 -12.98 3.70
N THR A 281 10.22 -13.46 4.95
CA THR A 281 11.18 -14.51 5.33
C THR A 281 10.88 -15.83 4.64
N ALA A 282 9.61 -16.22 4.55
CA ALA A 282 9.20 -17.41 3.81
C ALA A 282 9.59 -17.35 2.32
N SER A 283 9.45 -16.19 1.69
CA SER A 283 9.88 -15.97 0.30
C SER A 283 11.40 -16.14 0.12
N ILE A 284 12.23 -15.65 1.05
CA ILE A 284 13.69 -15.85 0.99
C ILE A 284 14.03 -17.34 1.10
N ILE A 285 13.43 -18.05 2.05
CA ILE A 285 13.63 -19.50 2.25
C ILE A 285 13.25 -20.28 0.98
N ARG A 286 12.12 -19.94 0.35
CA ARG A 286 11.70 -20.57 -0.90
C ARG A 286 12.73 -20.38 -2.01
N SER A 287 13.26 -19.16 -2.19
CA SER A 287 14.29 -18.89 -3.20
C SER A 287 15.60 -19.62 -2.92
N LEU A 288 16.01 -19.74 -1.66
CA LEU A 288 17.18 -20.55 -1.27
C LEU A 288 17.01 -22.03 -1.63
N ASN A 289 15.81 -22.57 -1.43
CA ASN A 289 15.52 -23.96 -1.73
C ASN A 289 15.41 -24.26 -3.24
N THR A 290 15.06 -23.26 -4.05
CA THR A 290 14.82 -23.42 -5.50
C THR A 290 16.05 -23.08 -6.35
N ASN A 291 16.76 -21.98 -6.07
CA ASN A 291 17.87 -21.51 -6.91
C ASN A 291 19.19 -22.28 -6.71
N LEU A 292 19.32 -23.06 -5.63
CA LEU A 292 20.53 -23.85 -5.35
C LEU A 292 20.44 -25.32 -5.81
N VAL A 293 19.38 -25.70 -6.53
CA VAL A 293 19.29 -27.01 -7.21
C VAL A 293 19.94 -26.97 -8.61
N GLN A 294 20.30 -25.77 -9.11
CA GLN A 294 20.92 -25.60 -10.43
C GLN A 294 22.44 -25.30 -10.38
N GLN A 295 23.09 -25.46 -9.22
CA GLN A 295 24.55 -25.34 -9.10
C GLN A 295 25.17 -26.74 -8.93
N ASP A 296 25.14 -27.51 -10.02
CA ASP A 296 26.04 -28.66 -10.23
C ASP A 296 27.22 -28.24 -11.11
#